data_AF-A0A927MNB0-F1
#
_entry.id   AF-A0A927MNB0-F1
#
_cell.length_a   1.000
_cell.length_b   1.000
_cell.length_c   1.000
_cell.angle_alpha   90.00
_cell.angle_beta   90.00
_cell.angle_gamma   90.00
#
_symmetry.space_group_name_H-M   'P 1'
#
loop_
_entity.id
_entity.type
_entity.pdbx_description
1 polymer ?
#
loop_
_entity_poly.entity_id
_entity_poly.type
_entity_poly.pdbx_seq_one_letter_code
_entity_poly.pdbx_strand_id
1 'polypeptide(L)'
;MKKIASTALALSLALSIGSQTSLAAGKEREIPFENPGLEQLQGKDINTIIEENQDNLTQADIDLSLLIIKLKEENLEISTDALVGLVESNFSGEIQAFGVLESAGKTWSNLTAAEKWLVALHPADALLVKAAQSRTDKITSERYPNWKDGDKGNAFRHALWNAQMARNIGKNLAEQFATAHENHGLTDAEYKAQVWFGFNGLEHKNMDLHNNKMGRDCFYWYDIAPFDSTLADRVDAKIKNGEAKILVK
;
A
#
# COMPACT_ATOMS: atom_id res chain seq x y z
N MET A 1 28.36 -19.11 11.33
CA MET A 1 29.21 -18.48 10.28
C MET A 1 28.40 -18.52 8.99
N LYS A 2 28.41 -17.51 8.11
CA LYS A 2 29.19 -16.25 8.10
C LYS A 2 28.44 -15.11 8.81
N LYS A 3 29.12 -14.01 9.15
CA LYS A 3 28.49 -12.70 9.40
C LYS A 3 28.56 -11.91 8.10
N ILE A 4 27.50 -11.21 7.73
CA ILE A 4 27.55 -10.17 6.68
C ILE A 4 27.82 -8.85 7.40
N ALA A 5 28.78 -8.06 6.91
CA ALA A 5 29.11 -6.77 7.48
C ALA A 5 28.29 -5.69 6.76
N SER A 6 27.25 -5.15 7.43
CA SER A 6 26.57 -3.95 6.93
C SER A 6 27.51 -2.75 7.07
N THR A 7 27.69 -1.99 5.99
CA THR A 7 28.58 -0.82 5.94
C THR A 7 27.74 0.44 6.03
N ALA A 8 27.36 0.81 7.26
CA ALA A 8 26.47 1.94 7.51
C ALA A 8 27.16 3.27 7.17
N LEU A 9 26.74 3.91 6.08
CA LEU A 9 27.18 5.26 5.70
C LEU A 9 26.30 6.30 6.40
N ALA A 10 26.71 6.72 7.60
CA ALA A 10 25.95 7.68 8.40
C ALA A 10 26.01 9.09 7.81
N LEU A 11 24.89 9.56 7.24
CA LEU A 11 24.72 10.92 6.75
C LEU A 11 23.75 11.68 7.66
N SER A 12 24.26 12.59 8.50
CA SER A 12 23.45 13.38 9.43
C SER A 12 23.00 14.70 8.81
N LEU A 13 21.69 14.90 8.69
CA LEU A 13 21.10 16.18 8.29
C LEU A 13 20.37 16.81 9.49
N ALA A 14 20.84 17.97 9.93
CA ALA A 14 20.23 18.72 11.03
C ALA A 14 19.32 19.82 10.47
N LEU A 15 18.02 19.76 10.80
CA LEU A 15 17.06 20.82 10.50
C LEU A 15 16.88 21.73 11.72
N SER A 16 17.02 23.03 11.52
CA SER A 16 16.88 24.05 12.57
C SER A 16 15.43 24.54 12.69
N ILE A 17 14.92 24.59 13.92
CA ILE A 17 13.59 25.12 14.23
C ILE A 17 13.66 26.64 14.32
N GLY A 18 12.83 27.35 13.55
CA GLY A 18 12.53 28.78 13.70
C GLY A 18 11.03 28.97 13.91
N SER A 19 10.61 29.97 14.70
CA SER A 19 9.23 30.03 15.20
C SER A 19 8.67 31.45 15.39
N GLN A 20 7.33 31.57 15.26
CA GLN A 20 6.46 32.69 15.71
C GLN A 20 6.62 34.04 14.97
N THR A 21 5.68 35.00 14.90
CA THR A 21 4.20 35.19 15.13
C THR A 21 3.83 36.55 14.47
N SER A 22 2.60 37.10 14.28
CA SER A 22 1.15 36.77 14.33
C SER A 22 0.41 37.99 13.63
N LEU A 23 -0.89 38.36 13.70
CA LEU A 23 -2.14 37.93 14.37
C LEU A 23 -3.34 38.63 13.66
N ALA A 24 -4.47 37.95 13.36
CA ALA A 24 -5.77 38.59 13.08
C ALA A 24 -6.93 37.59 13.26
N ALA A 25 -8.11 38.03 13.74
CA ALA A 25 -9.18 37.14 14.19
C ALA A 25 -10.41 37.08 13.25
N GLY A 26 -10.90 35.86 13.00
CA GLY A 26 -12.21 35.56 12.41
C GLY A 26 -12.87 34.42 13.20
N LYS A 27 -14.17 34.54 13.53
CA LYS A 27 -14.81 33.72 14.57
C LYS A 27 -15.41 32.40 14.02
N GLU A 28 -14.54 31.52 13.53
CA GLU A 28 -14.92 30.14 13.22
C GLU A 28 -14.75 29.20 14.43
N ARG A 29 -15.29 27.98 14.34
CA ARG A 29 -15.04 26.94 15.35
C ARG A 29 -13.73 26.25 15.02
N GLU A 30 -12.66 26.64 15.69
CA GLU A 30 -11.38 25.94 15.66
C GLU A 30 -11.57 24.49 16.13
N ILE A 31 -11.67 23.58 15.17
CA ILE A 31 -11.34 22.17 15.37
C ILE A 31 -9.80 22.18 15.54
N PRO A 32 -9.23 21.68 16.64
CA PRO A 32 -7.78 21.78 16.86
C PRO A 32 -7.00 21.03 15.77
N PHE A 33 -6.46 21.77 14.80
CA PHE A 33 -5.56 21.24 13.76
C PHE A 33 -4.10 21.26 14.26
N GLU A 34 -3.89 20.69 15.44
CA GLU A 34 -2.58 20.23 15.88
C GLU A 34 -2.69 18.72 16.04
N ASN A 35 -2.17 17.99 15.03
CA ASN A 35 -2.28 16.54 14.94
C ASN A 35 -0.90 15.89 15.12
N PRO A 36 -0.42 15.72 16.37
CA PRO A 36 0.87 15.08 16.66
C PRO A 36 0.90 13.58 16.30
N GLY A 37 -0.21 13.00 15.82
CA GLY A 37 -0.26 11.63 15.30
C GLY A 37 0.23 11.51 13.85
N LEU A 38 0.22 12.58 13.05
CA LEU A 38 0.72 12.53 11.67
C LEU A 38 2.25 12.38 11.60
N GLU A 39 2.97 12.97 12.56
CA GLU A 39 4.44 12.87 12.66
C GLU A 39 4.91 11.45 13.04
N GLN A 40 4.01 10.57 13.52
CA GLN A 40 4.31 9.14 13.70
C GLN A 40 4.01 8.29 12.45
N LEU A 41 3.30 8.84 11.46
CA LEU A 41 2.92 8.16 10.22
C LEU A 41 3.86 8.47 9.04
N GLN A 42 4.80 9.41 9.20
CA GLN A 42 5.82 9.75 8.19
C GLN A 42 7.18 9.94 8.87
N GLY A 43 8.18 9.14 8.51
CA GLY A 43 9.56 9.34 9.00
C GLY A 43 10.38 8.10 9.35
N LYS A 44 9.87 6.87 9.20
CA LYS A 44 10.74 5.67 9.25
C LYS A 44 11.63 5.64 8.01
N ASP A 45 12.92 5.40 8.20
CA ASP A 45 13.84 5.18 7.08
C ASP A 45 13.57 3.82 6.41
N ILE A 46 14.05 3.68 5.18
CA ILE A 46 13.78 2.49 4.36
C ILE A 46 14.33 1.19 4.98
N ASN A 47 15.43 1.25 5.74
CA ASN A 47 16.02 0.07 6.37
C ASN A 47 15.17 -0.39 7.55
N THR A 48 14.71 0.53 8.41
CA THR A 48 13.76 0.20 9.48
C THR A 48 12.46 -0.41 8.90
N ILE A 49 11.94 0.13 7.78
CA ILE A 49 10.77 -0.43 7.10
C ILE A 49 11.05 -1.88 6.63
N ILE A 50 12.21 -2.13 6.03
CA ILE A 50 12.61 -3.48 5.57
C ILE A 50 12.78 -4.44 6.76
N GLU A 51 13.53 -4.06 7.80
CA GLU A 51 13.81 -4.91 8.97
C GLU A 51 12.53 -5.30 9.73
N GLU A 52 11.59 -4.36 9.93
CA GLU A 52 10.31 -4.63 10.58
C GLU A 52 9.34 -5.49 9.75
N ASN A 53 9.55 -5.59 8.43
CA ASN A 53 8.60 -6.23 7.51
C ASN A 53 9.19 -7.40 6.72
N GLN A 54 10.46 -7.78 6.93
CA GLN A 54 11.19 -8.79 6.14
C GLN A 54 10.44 -10.13 5.97
N ASP A 55 9.75 -10.62 7.00
CA ASP A 55 8.97 -11.88 6.95
C ASP A 55 7.74 -11.81 6.04
N ASN A 56 7.42 -10.62 5.52
CA ASN A 56 6.23 -10.32 4.71
C ASN A 56 6.59 -9.66 3.36
N LEU A 57 7.88 -9.53 3.05
CA LEU A 57 8.42 -8.96 1.81
C LEU A 57 9.27 -10.00 1.09
N THR A 58 9.21 -10.02 -0.25
CA THR A 58 10.21 -10.73 -1.04
C THR A 58 11.41 -9.81 -1.31
N GLN A 59 12.57 -10.40 -1.62
CA GLN A 59 13.74 -9.62 -2.03
C GLN A 59 13.42 -8.76 -3.28
N ALA A 60 12.56 -9.24 -4.18
CA ALA A 60 12.12 -8.50 -5.38
C ALA A 60 11.33 -7.22 -5.06
N ASP A 61 10.50 -7.24 -4.01
CA ASP A 61 9.74 -6.06 -3.56
C ASP A 61 10.71 -4.98 -3.00
N ILE A 62 11.72 -5.43 -2.26
CA ILE A 62 12.78 -4.60 -1.68
C ILE A 62 13.67 -4.02 -2.79
N ASP A 63 14.14 -4.85 -3.72
CA ASP A 63 15.02 -4.48 -4.83
C ASP A 63 14.37 -3.43 -5.75
N LEU A 64 13.07 -3.61 -6.07
CA LEU A 64 12.30 -2.64 -6.85
C LEU A 64 12.21 -1.28 -6.13
N SER A 65 11.93 -1.30 -4.83
CA SER A 65 11.76 -0.08 -4.03
C SER A 65 13.08 0.67 -3.86
N LEU A 66 14.19 -0.05 -3.63
CA LEU A 66 15.54 0.53 -3.55
C LEU A 66 16.03 1.06 -4.90
N LEU A 67 15.73 0.38 -6.03
CA LEU A 67 16.01 0.90 -7.37
C LEU A 67 15.30 2.23 -7.60
N ILE A 68 14.02 2.34 -7.26
CA ILE A 68 13.23 3.58 -7.44
C ILE A 68 13.77 4.71 -6.56
N ILE A 69 14.15 4.42 -5.30
CA ILE A 69 14.79 5.42 -4.42
C ILE A 69 16.10 5.92 -5.04
N LYS A 70 16.99 5.00 -5.45
CA LYS A 70 18.27 5.35 -6.09
C LYS A 70 18.08 6.20 -7.34
N LEU A 71 17.13 5.84 -8.22
CA LEU A 71 16.87 6.59 -9.45
C LEU A 71 16.35 8.01 -9.17
N LYS A 72 15.66 8.25 -8.05
CA LYS A 72 15.25 9.59 -7.59
C LYS A 72 16.41 10.38 -7.00
N GLU A 73 17.28 9.75 -6.22
CA GLU A 73 18.52 10.36 -5.69
C GLU A 73 19.48 10.77 -6.82
N GLU A 74 19.60 9.95 -7.86
CA GLU A 74 20.41 10.22 -9.05
C GLU A 74 19.78 11.27 -10.00
N ASN A 75 18.47 11.57 -9.86
CA ASN A 75 17.73 12.47 -10.75
C ASN A 75 16.73 13.34 -9.97
N LEU A 76 17.22 14.23 -9.10
CA LEU A 76 16.39 14.97 -8.11
C LEU A 76 15.18 15.74 -8.67
N GLU A 77 15.19 16.16 -9.93
CA GLU A 77 14.10 16.90 -10.59
C GLU A 77 13.26 16.03 -11.55
N ILE A 78 13.38 14.70 -11.50
CA ILE A 78 12.68 13.79 -12.41
C ILE A 78 11.17 13.81 -12.17
N SER A 79 10.39 14.01 -13.25
CA SER A 79 8.93 13.84 -13.20
C SER A 79 8.55 12.37 -12.99
N THR A 80 7.39 12.12 -12.39
CA THR A 80 6.92 10.73 -12.17
C THR A 80 6.76 9.97 -13.48
N ASP A 81 6.27 10.60 -14.56
CA ASP A 81 6.26 10.03 -15.92
C ASP A 81 7.64 9.53 -16.35
N ALA A 82 8.66 10.41 -16.27
CA ALA A 82 10.01 10.08 -16.68
C ALA A 82 10.64 9.00 -15.79
N LEU A 83 10.34 8.98 -14.49
CA LEU A 83 10.78 7.95 -13.56
C LEU A 83 10.13 6.59 -13.85
N VAL A 84 8.81 6.55 -14.10
CA VAL A 84 8.10 5.33 -14.51
C VAL A 84 8.68 4.78 -15.82
N GLY A 85 8.94 5.65 -16.80
CA GLY A 85 9.62 5.26 -18.06
C GLY A 85 11.05 4.77 -17.85
N LEU A 86 11.81 5.40 -16.94
CA LEU A 86 13.17 5.00 -16.61
C LEU A 86 13.20 3.63 -15.92
N VAL A 87 12.29 3.36 -14.98
CA VAL A 87 12.14 2.05 -14.34
C VAL A 87 11.74 0.98 -15.36
N GLU A 88 10.77 1.26 -16.25
CA GLU A 88 10.42 0.34 -17.34
C GLU A 88 11.64 0.03 -18.24
N SER A 89 12.43 1.04 -18.59
CA SER A 89 13.64 0.86 -19.43
C SER A 89 14.75 0.05 -18.76
N ASN A 90 14.83 0.04 -17.43
CA ASN A 90 15.75 -0.83 -16.68
C ASN A 90 15.34 -2.31 -16.76
N PHE A 91 14.07 -2.61 -17.08
CA PHE A 91 13.54 -3.97 -17.23
C PHE A 91 13.32 -4.39 -18.70
N SER A 92 13.28 -3.43 -19.64
CA SER A 92 13.01 -3.70 -21.07
C SER A 92 14.25 -3.92 -21.94
N GLY A 93 15.46 -3.89 -21.37
CA GLY A 93 16.72 -4.05 -22.10
C GLY A 93 17.19 -5.50 -22.24
N GLU A 94 17.97 -5.81 -23.28
CA GLU A 94 18.59 -7.14 -23.48
C GLU A 94 19.66 -7.48 -22.42
N ILE A 95 20.02 -6.54 -21.55
CA ILE A 95 21.07 -6.68 -20.55
C ILE A 95 20.50 -7.37 -19.30
N GLN A 96 20.61 -8.70 -19.24
CA GLN A 96 20.36 -9.51 -18.04
C GLN A 96 21.45 -9.32 -16.96
N ALA A 97 21.62 -8.09 -16.48
CA ALA A 97 22.54 -7.76 -15.39
C ALA A 97 21.95 -8.17 -14.03
N PHE A 98 22.21 -9.42 -13.64
CA PHE A 98 21.83 -10.05 -12.36
C PHE A 98 20.32 -10.32 -12.19
N GLY A 99 19.98 -11.51 -11.68
CA GLY A 99 18.59 -11.94 -11.44
C GLY A 99 17.81 -11.10 -10.40
N VAL A 100 18.50 -10.19 -9.70
CA VAL A 100 17.94 -9.10 -8.90
C VAL A 100 16.99 -8.26 -9.76
N LEU A 101 17.45 -7.77 -10.92
CA LEU A 101 16.62 -6.98 -11.84
C LEU A 101 15.50 -7.81 -12.48
N GLU A 102 15.74 -9.09 -12.79
CA GLU A 102 14.70 -9.97 -13.34
C GLU A 102 13.53 -10.18 -12.35
N SER A 103 13.84 -10.28 -11.05
CA SER A 103 12.82 -10.47 -10.00
C SER A 103 12.04 -9.17 -9.71
N ALA A 104 12.74 -8.05 -9.58
CA ALA A 104 12.12 -6.71 -9.44
C ALA A 104 11.23 -6.37 -10.66
N GLY A 105 11.69 -6.72 -11.87
CA GLY A 105 10.94 -6.54 -13.11
C GLY A 105 9.64 -7.34 -13.15
N LYS A 106 9.60 -8.55 -12.58
CA LYS A 106 8.36 -9.35 -12.44
C LYS A 106 7.38 -8.74 -11.42
N THR A 107 7.89 -8.12 -10.35
CA THR A 107 7.04 -7.36 -9.42
C THR A 107 6.45 -6.14 -10.14
N TRP A 108 7.28 -5.39 -10.88
CA TRP A 108 6.86 -4.23 -11.67
C TRP A 108 5.86 -4.56 -12.78
N SER A 109 6.03 -5.67 -13.50
CA SER A 109 5.13 -6.09 -14.58
C SER A 109 3.72 -6.47 -14.11
N ASN A 110 3.57 -6.82 -12.83
CA ASN A 110 2.28 -7.18 -12.23
C ASN A 110 1.50 -5.97 -11.70
N LEU A 111 2.11 -4.78 -11.66
CA LEU A 111 1.46 -3.54 -11.23
C LEU A 111 0.59 -2.97 -12.36
N THR A 112 -0.62 -2.51 -12.02
CA THR A 112 -1.40 -1.62 -12.88
C THR A 112 -0.63 -0.33 -13.19
N ALA A 113 -1.01 0.37 -14.26
CA ALA A 113 -0.40 1.68 -14.58
C ALA A 113 -0.54 2.70 -13.43
N ALA A 114 -1.65 2.64 -12.68
CA ALA A 114 -1.88 3.50 -11.51
C ALA A 114 -0.99 3.10 -10.31
N GLU A 115 -0.79 1.80 -10.06
CA GLU A 115 0.15 1.33 -9.03
C GLU A 115 1.60 1.68 -9.39
N LYS A 116 2.03 1.53 -10.65
CA LYS A 116 3.38 1.94 -11.10
C LYS A 116 3.68 3.40 -10.76
N TRP A 117 2.72 4.30 -10.98
CA TRP A 117 2.80 5.71 -10.59
C TRP A 117 2.92 5.92 -9.08
N LEU A 118 2.08 5.25 -8.28
CA LEU A 118 2.10 5.37 -6.82
C LEU A 118 3.39 4.79 -6.22
N VAL A 119 3.89 3.66 -6.74
CA VAL A 119 5.17 3.06 -6.30
C VAL A 119 6.36 3.95 -6.69
N ALA A 120 6.32 4.63 -7.84
CA ALA A 120 7.33 5.61 -8.23
C ALA A 120 7.34 6.87 -7.33
N LEU A 121 6.15 7.35 -6.92
CA LEU A 121 6.01 8.45 -5.95
C LEU A 121 6.42 8.03 -4.54
N HIS A 122 5.97 6.86 -4.09
CA HIS A 122 5.97 6.39 -2.71
C HIS A 122 6.64 5.01 -2.52
N PRO A 123 7.93 4.82 -2.87
CA PRO A 123 8.58 3.51 -2.82
C PRO A 123 8.71 2.94 -1.40
N ALA A 124 8.83 3.80 -0.37
CA ALA A 124 8.86 3.35 1.03
C ALA A 124 7.48 2.86 1.50
N ASP A 125 6.41 3.61 1.18
CA ASP A 125 5.04 3.22 1.50
C ASP A 125 4.61 1.96 0.73
N ALA A 126 5.12 1.76 -0.49
CA ALA A 126 4.87 0.57 -1.31
C ALA A 126 5.30 -0.74 -0.60
N LEU A 127 6.42 -0.73 0.15
CA LEU A 127 6.80 -1.87 1.00
C LEU A 127 5.78 -2.10 2.13
N LEU A 128 5.27 -1.04 2.75
CA LEU A 128 4.26 -1.15 3.81
C LEU A 128 2.91 -1.67 3.26
N VAL A 129 2.53 -1.28 2.05
CA VAL A 129 1.38 -1.79 1.28
C VAL A 129 1.56 -3.28 0.95
N LYS A 130 2.74 -3.67 0.46
CA LYS A 130 3.07 -5.05 0.09
C LYS A 130 3.11 -5.97 1.31
N ALA A 131 3.77 -5.56 2.39
CA ALA A 131 3.80 -6.31 3.64
C ALA A 131 2.41 -6.44 4.27
N ALA A 132 1.55 -5.42 4.13
CA ALA A 132 0.14 -5.52 4.52
C ALA A 132 -0.67 -6.51 3.67
N GLN A 133 -0.38 -6.62 2.37
CA GLN A 133 -0.97 -7.66 1.49
C GLN A 133 -0.58 -9.06 2.00
N SER A 134 0.71 -9.33 2.15
CA SER A 134 1.22 -10.64 2.60
C SER A 134 0.64 -11.08 3.97
N ARG A 135 0.59 -10.16 4.95
CA ARG A 135 -0.06 -10.39 6.25
C ARG A 135 -1.55 -10.71 6.09
N THR A 136 -2.24 -9.97 5.23
CA THR A 136 -3.67 -10.13 5.00
C THR A 136 -3.98 -11.45 4.30
N ASP A 137 -3.21 -11.85 3.29
CA ASP A 137 -3.39 -13.12 2.58
C ASP A 137 -3.24 -14.33 3.51
N LYS A 138 -2.27 -14.27 4.45
CA LYS A 138 -2.12 -15.25 5.52
C LYS A 138 -3.34 -15.29 6.44
N ILE A 139 -3.73 -14.17 7.06
CA ILE A 139 -4.85 -14.11 8.02
C ILE A 139 -6.18 -14.49 7.35
N THR A 140 -6.37 -14.13 6.07
CA THR A 140 -7.52 -14.53 5.26
C THR A 140 -7.52 -16.04 5.07
N SER A 141 -6.40 -16.65 4.70
CA SER A 141 -6.30 -18.10 4.48
C SER A 141 -6.52 -18.90 5.78
N GLU A 142 -6.14 -18.34 6.93
CA GLU A 142 -6.38 -18.93 8.26
C GLU A 142 -7.86 -18.83 8.71
N ARG A 143 -8.53 -17.69 8.47
CA ARG A 143 -9.94 -17.47 8.89
C ARG A 143 -10.98 -17.94 7.88
N TYR A 144 -10.63 -17.93 6.59
CA TYR A 144 -11.48 -18.23 5.44
C TYR A 144 -10.80 -19.23 4.50
N PRO A 145 -10.56 -20.48 4.93
CA PRO A 145 -9.90 -21.48 4.12
C PRO A 145 -10.72 -21.83 2.87
N ASN A 146 -10.06 -21.86 1.70
CA ASN A 146 -10.67 -22.05 0.38
C ASN A 146 -11.60 -20.91 -0.08
N TRP A 147 -11.36 -19.67 0.38
CA TRP A 147 -12.02 -18.48 -0.14
C TRP A 147 -11.86 -18.34 -1.66
N LYS A 148 -12.82 -17.65 -2.27
CA LYS A 148 -12.91 -17.39 -3.71
C LYS A 148 -13.21 -15.91 -3.96
N ASP A 149 -12.89 -15.48 -5.16
CA ASP A 149 -13.18 -14.13 -5.60
C ASP A 149 -14.69 -13.82 -5.55
N GLY A 150 -15.05 -12.63 -5.07
CA GLY A 150 -16.42 -12.21 -4.79
C GLY A 150 -17.09 -12.85 -3.55
N ASP A 151 -16.42 -13.69 -2.76
CA ASP A 151 -16.98 -14.34 -1.57
C ASP A 151 -16.70 -13.62 -0.23
N LYS A 152 -17.15 -14.20 0.89
CA LYS A 152 -16.96 -13.64 2.24
C LYS A 152 -15.48 -13.50 2.67
N GLY A 153 -14.62 -14.43 2.24
CA GLY A 153 -13.18 -14.38 2.51
C GLY A 153 -12.47 -13.34 1.64
N ASN A 154 -12.85 -13.21 0.37
CA ASN A 154 -12.41 -12.09 -0.48
C ASN A 154 -12.89 -10.73 0.10
N ALA A 155 -14.13 -10.63 0.58
CA ALA A 155 -14.62 -9.44 1.28
C ALA A 155 -13.78 -9.07 2.53
N PHE A 156 -13.42 -10.08 3.33
CA PHE A 156 -12.53 -9.93 4.48
C PHE A 156 -11.13 -9.49 4.07
N ARG A 157 -10.57 -10.08 3.01
CA ARG A 157 -9.25 -9.77 2.45
C ARG A 157 -9.12 -8.29 2.07
N HIS A 158 -10.01 -7.81 1.20
CA HIS A 158 -9.97 -6.43 0.71
C HIS A 158 -10.13 -5.41 1.85
N ALA A 159 -11.00 -5.72 2.83
CA ALA A 159 -11.19 -4.89 4.02
C ALA A 159 -10.00 -4.92 5.00
N LEU A 160 -9.42 -6.09 5.31
CA LEU A 160 -8.27 -6.17 6.24
C LEU A 160 -7.01 -5.54 5.65
N TRP A 161 -6.75 -5.71 4.34
CA TRP A 161 -5.63 -5.06 3.68
C TRP A 161 -5.75 -3.54 3.78
N ASN A 162 -6.96 -3.00 3.53
CA ASN A 162 -7.24 -1.58 3.67
C ASN A 162 -7.17 -1.07 5.13
N ALA A 163 -7.54 -1.89 6.11
CA ALA A 163 -7.37 -1.55 7.53
C ALA A 163 -5.89 -1.48 7.92
N GLN A 164 -5.06 -2.42 7.46
CA GLN A 164 -3.61 -2.42 7.69
C GLN A 164 -2.92 -1.27 6.95
N MET A 165 -3.26 -0.99 5.69
CA MET A 165 -2.76 0.17 4.96
C MET A 165 -3.16 1.47 5.66
N ALA A 166 -4.42 1.61 6.09
CA ALA A 166 -4.90 2.80 6.80
C ALA A 166 -4.11 3.07 8.10
N ARG A 167 -3.69 2.02 8.81
CA ARG A 167 -2.79 2.12 9.98
C ARG A 167 -1.36 2.48 9.58
N ASN A 168 -0.82 1.83 8.54
CA ASN A 168 0.60 1.91 8.20
C ASN A 168 0.99 3.20 7.45
N ILE A 169 0.12 3.69 6.55
CA ILE A 169 0.40 4.77 5.59
C ILE A 169 -0.70 5.84 5.53
N GLY A 170 -1.66 5.79 6.47
CA GLY A 170 -2.79 6.70 6.54
C GLY A 170 -3.91 6.40 5.53
N LYS A 171 -5.14 6.84 5.85
CA LYS A 171 -6.34 6.51 5.06
C LYS A 171 -6.28 7.00 3.60
N ASN A 172 -5.72 8.19 3.37
CA ASN A 172 -5.73 8.83 2.05
C ASN A 172 -4.77 8.16 1.05
N LEU A 173 -3.61 7.66 1.52
CA LEU A 173 -2.68 6.94 0.65
C LEU A 173 -3.12 5.47 0.49
N ALA A 174 -3.67 4.86 1.54
CA ALA A 174 -4.35 3.57 1.47
C ALA A 174 -5.51 3.56 0.45
N GLU A 175 -6.29 4.64 0.38
CA GLU A 175 -7.37 4.81 -0.61
C GLU A 175 -6.84 4.89 -2.05
N GLN A 176 -5.73 5.59 -2.27
CA GLN A 176 -5.09 5.69 -3.58
C GLN A 176 -4.54 4.33 -4.03
N PHE A 177 -3.75 3.64 -3.19
CA PHE A 177 -3.22 2.31 -3.53
C PHE A 177 -4.34 1.29 -3.77
N ALA A 178 -5.37 1.24 -2.91
CA ALA A 178 -6.50 0.34 -3.11
C ALA A 178 -7.28 0.66 -4.39
N THR A 179 -7.52 1.93 -4.71
CA THR A 179 -8.25 2.32 -5.94
C THR A 179 -7.43 2.08 -7.20
N ALA A 180 -6.10 2.20 -7.11
CA ALA A 180 -5.17 1.83 -8.17
C ALA A 180 -5.16 0.31 -8.43
N HIS A 181 -5.18 -0.51 -7.37
CA HIS A 181 -5.25 -1.96 -7.47
C HIS A 181 -6.44 -2.44 -8.31
N GLU A 182 -7.64 -1.90 -8.04
CA GLU A 182 -8.84 -2.23 -8.81
C GLU A 182 -8.86 -1.63 -10.24
N ASN A 183 -7.81 -0.92 -10.66
CA ASN A 183 -7.76 -0.18 -11.94
C ASN A 183 -6.89 -0.86 -13.01
N HIS A 184 -7.37 -1.99 -13.52
CA HIS A 184 -6.72 -2.76 -14.59
C HIS A 184 -6.77 -2.11 -15.99
N GLY A 185 -7.09 -0.81 -16.10
CA GLY A 185 -7.12 -0.06 -17.37
C GLY A 185 -8.28 -0.39 -18.31
N LEU A 186 -9.23 -1.23 -17.89
CA LEU A 186 -10.39 -1.66 -18.68
C LEU A 186 -11.56 -0.66 -18.58
N THR A 187 -12.34 -0.55 -19.65
CA THR A 187 -13.61 0.19 -19.64
C THR A 187 -14.73 -0.59 -18.94
N ASP A 188 -15.77 0.14 -18.53
CA ASP A 188 -17.03 -0.39 -18.02
C ASP A 188 -17.68 -1.48 -18.91
N ALA A 189 -17.43 -1.46 -20.22
CA ALA A 189 -17.95 -2.44 -21.16
C ALA A 189 -17.11 -3.73 -21.16
N GLU A 190 -15.79 -3.61 -21.08
CA GLU A 190 -14.87 -4.76 -21.01
C GLU A 190 -14.99 -5.48 -19.66
N TYR A 191 -15.11 -4.74 -18.55
CA TYR A 191 -15.44 -5.31 -17.25
C TYR A 191 -16.79 -6.07 -17.28
N LYS A 192 -17.81 -5.56 -17.96
CA LYS A 192 -19.12 -6.24 -18.11
C LYS A 192 -19.08 -7.47 -19.02
N ALA A 193 -18.12 -7.54 -19.94
CA ALA A 193 -17.94 -8.69 -20.82
C ALA A 193 -17.24 -9.87 -20.12
N GLN A 194 -16.47 -9.61 -19.07
CA GLN A 194 -15.86 -10.64 -18.23
C GLN A 194 -16.88 -11.11 -17.18
N VAL A 195 -17.16 -12.42 -17.12
CA VAL A 195 -18.17 -13.00 -16.22
C VAL A 195 -17.62 -14.24 -15.52
N TRP A 196 -17.65 -14.27 -14.19
CA TRP A 196 -17.24 -15.41 -13.37
C TRP A 196 -18.06 -15.51 -12.08
N PHE A 197 -18.26 -16.74 -11.60
CA PHE A 197 -19.16 -17.09 -10.48
C PHE A 197 -20.60 -16.55 -10.58
N GLY A 198 -21.05 -16.19 -11.79
CA GLY A 198 -22.40 -15.66 -12.05
C GLY A 198 -22.50 -14.13 -12.07
N PHE A 199 -21.40 -13.41 -11.82
CA PHE A 199 -21.34 -11.94 -11.78
C PHE A 199 -20.33 -11.42 -12.82
N ASN A 200 -20.53 -10.19 -13.28
CA ASN A 200 -19.59 -9.54 -14.21
C ASN A 200 -18.48 -8.77 -13.47
N GLY A 201 -17.37 -8.50 -14.16
CA GLY A 201 -16.18 -7.89 -13.54
C GLY A 201 -16.41 -6.49 -12.96
N LEU A 202 -17.44 -5.75 -13.42
CA LEU A 202 -17.81 -4.48 -12.79
C LEU A 202 -18.56 -4.68 -11.46
N GLU A 203 -19.25 -5.81 -11.28
CA GLU A 203 -19.90 -6.14 -9.99
C GLU A 203 -18.87 -6.51 -8.92
N HIS A 204 -17.88 -7.32 -9.28
CA HIS A 204 -16.72 -7.68 -8.44
C HIS A 204 -15.91 -6.43 -8.07
N LYS A 205 -15.45 -5.63 -9.04
CA LYS A 205 -14.78 -4.34 -8.79
C LYS A 205 -15.56 -3.40 -7.86
N ASN A 206 -16.90 -3.31 -8.01
CA ASN A 206 -17.75 -2.51 -7.11
C ASN A 206 -18.04 -3.19 -5.75
N MET A 207 -17.70 -4.47 -5.57
CA MET A 207 -17.62 -5.13 -4.26
C MET A 207 -16.29 -4.80 -3.60
N ASP A 208 -15.19 -4.92 -4.32
CA ASP A 208 -13.85 -4.68 -3.80
C ASP A 208 -13.65 -3.23 -3.38
N LEU A 209 -14.04 -2.25 -4.21
CA LEU A 209 -14.03 -0.82 -3.84
C LEU A 209 -14.87 -0.52 -2.57
N HIS A 210 -16.00 -1.19 -2.39
CA HIS A 210 -16.85 -1.05 -1.19
C HIS A 210 -16.17 -1.64 0.05
N ASN A 211 -15.67 -2.87 -0.05
CA ASN A 211 -14.99 -3.57 1.05
C ASN A 211 -13.65 -2.90 1.41
N ASN A 212 -12.92 -2.38 0.42
CA ASN A 212 -11.74 -1.55 0.60
C ASN A 212 -12.07 -0.32 1.47
N LYS A 213 -13.13 0.44 1.15
CA LYS A 213 -13.55 1.57 1.99
C LYS A 213 -13.96 1.12 3.39
N MET A 214 -14.80 0.08 3.48
CA MET A 214 -15.24 -0.50 4.77
C MET A 214 -14.03 -0.87 5.66
N GLY A 215 -12.97 -1.39 5.05
CA GLY A 215 -11.68 -1.69 5.69
C GLY A 215 -10.94 -0.47 6.22
N ARG A 216 -10.81 0.60 5.41
CA ARG A 216 -10.21 1.87 5.86
C ARG A 216 -10.94 2.44 7.08
N ASP A 217 -12.23 2.17 7.23
CA ASP A 217 -13.05 2.59 8.37
C ASP A 217 -12.92 1.68 9.62
N CYS A 218 -12.16 0.59 9.58
CA CYS A 218 -11.81 -0.22 10.76
C CYS A 218 -10.60 0.31 11.56
N PHE A 219 -9.84 1.26 11.02
CA PHE A 219 -8.73 1.94 11.71
C PHE A 219 -9.17 3.32 12.24
N TYR A 220 -8.79 3.64 13.48
CA TYR A 220 -8.94 4.96 14.08
C TYR A 220 -7.57 5.51 14.46
N TRP A 221 -7.30 6.77 14.16
CA TRP A 221 -5.98 7.39 14.35
C TRP A 221 -5.52 7.45 15.82
N TYR A 222 -6.46 7.37 16.76
CA TYR A 222 -6.21 7.33 18.21
C TYR A 222 -5.99 5.90 18.76
N ASP A 223 -6.13 4.85 17.94
CA ASP A 223 -5.63 3.53 18.31
C ASP A 223 -4.10 3.55 18.21
N ILE A 224 -3.41 3.43 19.34
CA ILE A 224 -1.94 3.32 19.35
C ILE A 224 -1.56 1.95 18.77
N ALA A 225 -1.09 1.95 17.52
CA ALA A 225 -0.57 0.80 16.78
C ALA A 225 -1.37 -0.52 16.95
N PRO A 226 -2.66 -0.56 16.58
CA PRO A 226 -3.50 -1.73 16.81
C PRO A 226 -2.98 -2.95 16.04
N PHE A 227 -2.93 -4.10 16.73
CA PHE A 227 -2.49 -5.37 16.16
C PHE A 227 -3.35 -5.79 14.96
N ASP A 228 -2.77 -6.58 14.04
CA ASP A 228 -3.49 -7.08 12.85
C ASP A 228 -4.72 -7.92 13.23
N SER A 229 -4.67 -8.64 14.37
CA SER A 229 -5.82 -9.34 14.96
C SER A 229 -6.94 -8.38 15.36
N THR A 230 -6.62 -7.25 15.98
CA THR A 230 -7.61 -6.21 16.35
C THR A 230 -8.29 -5.61 15.12
N LEU A 231 -7.54 -5.39 14.03
CA LEU A 231 -8.11 -4.93 12.77
C LEU A 231 -8.97 -6.02 12.09
N ALA A 232 -8.49 -7.26 12.09
CA ALA A 232 -9.22 -8.42 11.56
C ALA A 232 -10.55 -8.67 12.29
N ASP A 233 -10.57 -8.55 13.63
CA ASP A 233 -11.76 -8.76 14.44
C ASP A 233 -12.81 -7.66 14.21
N ARG A 234 -12.38 -6.42 13.93
CA ARG A 234 -13.27 -5.31 13.52
C ARG A 234 -13.85 -5.54 12.12
N VAL A 235 -13.04 -6.01 11.17
CA VAL A 235 -13.51 -6.40 9.82
C VAL A 235 -14.52 -7.54 9.92
N ASP A 236 -14.22 -8.60 10.68
CA ASP A 236 -15.15 -9.69 10.93
C ASP A 236 -16.45 -9.24 11.60
N ALA A 237 -16.41 -8.25 12.50
CA ALA A 237 -17.61 -7.66 13.09
C ALA A 237 -18.47 -6.95 12.03
N LYS A 238 -17.87 -6.09 11.19
CA LYS A 238 -18.58 -5.43 10.08
C LYS A 238 -19.22 -6.43 9.10
N ILE A 239 -18.51 -7.51 8.77
CA ILE A 239 -19.03 -8.58 7.91
C ILE A 239 -20.21 -9.31 8.59
N LYS A 240 -20.11 -9.61 9.89
CA LYS A 240 -21.22 -10.23 10.66
C LYS A 240 -22.44 -9.31 10.77
N ASN A 241 -22.24 -7.99 10.78
CA ASN A 241 -23.31 -6.99 10.75
C ASN A 241 -23.97 -6.82 9.36
N GLY A 242 -23.41 -7.42 8.30
CA GLY A 242 -23.89 -7.23 6.93
C GLY A 242 -23.45 -5.91 6.27
N GLU A 243 -22.41 -5.24 6.81
CA GLU A 243 -21.87 -4.00 6.23
C GLU A 243 -21.02 -4.26 4.96
N ALA A 244 -20.53 -5.48 4.79
CA ALA A 244 -19.71 -5.89 3.65
C ALA A 244 -20.56 -6.26 2.44
N LYS A 245 -20.08 -5.92 1.23
CA LYS A 245 -20.67 -6.43 -0.01
C LYS A 245 -20.07 -7.80 -0.29
N ILE A 246 -20.92 -8.78 -0.60
CA ILE A 246 -20.56 -10.17 -0.90
C ILE A 246 -21.45 -10.62 -2.08
N LEU A 247 -20.85 -11.19 -3.11
CA LEU A 247 -21.54 -11.66 -4.31
C LEU A 247 -21.76 -13.18 -4.26
N VAL A 248 -20.68 -13.93 -4.03
CA VAL A 248 -20.64 -15.40 -3.95
C VAL A 248 -20.91 -15.86 -2.51
N LYS A 249 -21.70 -16.93 -2.35
CA LYS A 249 -22.20 -17.43 -1.06
C LYS A 249 -21.94 -18.91 -0.87
#